data_AF-A0A1C6U9B2-F1
#
_entry.id   AF-A0A1C6U9B2-F1
#
_cell.length_a   1.000
_cell.length_b   1.000
_cell.length_c   1.000
_cell.angle_alpha   90.00
_cell.angle_beta   90.00
_cell.angle_gamma   90.00
#
_symmetry.space_group_name_H-M   'P 1'
#
loop_
_entity.id
_entity.type
_entity.pdbx_description
1 polymer ?
#
loop_
_entity_poly.entity_id
_entity_poly.type
_entity_poly.pdbx_seq_one_letter_code
_entity_poly.pdbx_strand_id
1 'polypeptide(L)'
;MSAATEPAALATGARIARLRRLREALDGEDRRKLLADGVAERLHHLWRTGGRDGTTAMGIRPTHIRIRAPFVYTRRDDERGPVVPLLLQTQGLQLRLQLLMLFDAQCRHGPETPVRNPRNIVRRADDRYAGWRELVLSDVRPTKPYGGDSAPPGVKAALRRRQITEALARLEQQHLVQIPRQPKGGRRYDEFQLLSETGSSEHPDYTVPTRGAVTLPREFFTNMWVWVLSDAEIATYLMLRFVRSHRPRKHEESGVFVTSGWRETLFRLHRSTWRSADMLYRLRLVDKIPATGRTFRTGKVGDPKKLAKDARKPVVRYKINDEALQAKALSTAWQVLTEPTEQDRLRREHGPDIGNMDPLIASSLGLDAS
;
A
#
# COMPACT_ATOMS: atom_id res chain seq x y z
N MET A 1 -17.34 -27.95 8.98
CA MET A 1 -16.15 -27.07 9.03
C MET A 1 -15.07 -27.69 8.15
N SER A 2 -14.77 -27.22 6.92
CA SER A 2 -13.55 -27.69 6.21
C SER A 2 -13.11 -26.84 5.00
N ALA A 3 -14.00 -26.37 4.11
CA ALA A 3 -13.55 -25.82 2.81
C ALA A 3 -12.99 -24.37 2.80
N ALA A 4 -13.24 -23.55 3.83
CA ALA A 4 -12.80 -22.14 3.85
C ALA A 4 -11.40 -21.91 4.44
N THR A 5 -10.83 -22.92 5.12
CA THR A 5 -9.58 -22.80 5.88
C THR A 5 -8.35 -22.96 4.98
N GLU A 6 -8.42 -23.85 4.00
CA GLU A 6 -7.34 -24.18 3.07
C GLU A 6 -6.88 -23.02 2.17
N PRO A 7 -7.77 -22.27 1.48
CA PRO A 7 -7.35 -21.14 0.63
C PRO A 7 -6.75 -19.98 1.44
N ALA A 8 -7.20 -19.78 2.69
CA ALA A 8 -6.65 -18.76 3.58
C ALA A 8 -5.25 -19.13 4.10
N ALA A 9 -5.02 -20.42 4.40
CA ALA A 9 -3.71 -20.93 4.79
C ALA A 9 -2.70 -20.82 3.64
N LEU A 10 -3.09 -21.20 2.42
CA LEU A 10 -2.26 -21.08 1.22
C LEU A 10 -1.89 -19.62 0.90
N ALA A 11 -2.85 -18.70 0.99
CA ALA A 11 -2.60 -17.27 0.81
C ALA A 11 -1.63 -16.71 1.87
N THR A 12 -1.76 -17.17 3.12
CA THR A 12 -0.85 -16.81 4.22
C THR A 12 0.56 -17.34 3.96
N GLY A 13 0.69 -18.60 3.51
CA GLY A 13 1.98 -19.19 3.15
C GLY A 13 2.68 -18.46 2.01
N ALA A 14 1.94 -18.13 0.93
CA ALA A 14 2.48 -17.35 -0.19
C ALA A 14 2.98 -15.96 0.25
N ARG A 15 2.27 -15.32 1.19
CA ARG A 15 2.67 -14.04 1.77
C ARG A 15 3.93 -14.16 2.64
N ILE A 16 4.00 -15.15 3.52
CA ILE A 16 5.20 -15.41 4.35
C ILE A 16 6.41 -15.65 3.45
N ALA A 17 6.27 -16.46 2.40
CA ALA A 17 7.34 -16.70 1.44
C ALA A 17 7.79 -15.41 0.73
N ARG A 18 6.85 -14.52 0.37
CA ARG A 18 7.17 -13.20 -0.18
C ARG A 18 7.93 -12.33 0.82
N LEU A 19 7.46 -12.22 2.06
CA LEU A 19 8.12 -11.41 3.08
C LEU A 19 9.53 -11.92 3.37
N ARG A 20 9.72 -13.25 3.43
CA ARG A 20 11.04 -13.87 3.56
C ARG A 20 11.98 -13.39 2.45
N ARG A 21 11.56 -13.51 1.18
CA ARG A 21 12.34 -13.04 0.02
C ARG A 21 12.65 -11.55 0.08
N LEU A 22 11.71 -10.70 0.51
CA LEU A 22 11.96 -9.27 0.64
C LEU A 22 12.99 -8.95 1.73
N ARG A 23 12.96 -9.69 2.85
CA ARG A 23 13.90 -9.51 3.96
C ARG A 23 15.32 -10.00 3.63
N GLU A 24 15.42 -11.10 2.90
CA GLU A 24 16.69 -11.76 2.57
C GLU A 24 17.28 -11.29 1.23
N ALA A 25 16.57 -10.43 0.49
CA ALA A 25 17.09 -9.90 -0.76
C ALA A 25 18.35 -9.07 -0.52
N LEU A 26 19.41 -9.37 -1.26
CA LEU A 26 20.65 -8.60 -1.28
C LEU A 26 20.64 -7.59 -2.43
N ASP A 27 21.39 -6.50 -2.27
CA ASP A 27 21.62 -5.57 -3.37
C ASP A 27 22.68 -6.12 -4.35
N GLY A 28 22.48 -5.83 -5.63
CA GLY A 28 23.31 -6.38 -6.72
C GLY A 28 24.78 -5.96 -6.66
N GLU A 29 25.04 -4.79 -6.06
CA GLU A 29 26.34 -4.12 -6.04
C GLU A 29 27.08 -4.34 -4.72
N ASP A 30 26.36 -4.47 -3.61
CA ASP A 30 26.93 -4.79 -2.29
C ASP A 30 26.33 -6.09 -1.75
N ARG A 31 27.12 -7.18 -1.85
CA ARG A 31 26.72 -8.53 -1.39
C ARG A 31 26.52 -8.63 0.12
N ARG A 32 26.92 -7.62 0.91
CA ARG A 32 26.80 -7.62 2.37
C ARG A 32 25.59 -6.83 2.85
N LYS A 33 25.01 -5.96 2.01
CA LYS A 33 23.88 -5.11 2.38
C LYS A 33 22.55 -5.70 1.94
N LEU A 34 21.61 -5.81 2.88
CA LEU A 34 20.23 -6.17 2.57
C LEU A 34 19.60 -5.05 1.73
N LEU A 35 18.96 -5.46 0.64
CA LEU A 35 18.26 -4.57 -0.27
C LEU A 35 17.23 -3.70 0.46
N ALA A 36 16.48 -4.30 1.38
CA ALA A 36 15.44 -3.59 2.13
C ALA A 36 16.02 -2.42 2.93
N ASP A 37 17.19 -2.59 3.55
CA ASP A 37 17.85 -1.54 4.31
C ASP A 37 18.33 -0.42 3.38
N GLY A 38 18.93 -0.78 2.24
CA GLY A 38 19.30 0.19 1.20
C GLY A 38 18.12 1.01 0.69
N VAL A 39 17.00 0.35 0.37
CA VAL A 39 15.77 1.04 -0.09
C VAL A 39 15.20 1.93 1.01
N ALA A 40 15.14 1.47 2.28
CA ALA A 40 14.65 2.26 3.39
C ALA A 40 15.49 3.54 3.59
N GLU A 41 16.82 3.41 3.62
CA GLU A 41 17.74 4.55 3.70
C GLU A 41 17.54 5.53 2.54
N ARG A 42 17.38 5.03 1.31
CA ARG A 42 17.17 5.88 0.12
C ARG A 42 15.82 6.59 0.16
N LEU A 43 14.75 5.97 0.66
CA LEU A 43 13.44 6.62 0.85
C LEU A 43 13.48 7.69 1.95
N HIS A 44 14.19 7.43 3.05
CA HIS A 44 14.44 8.43 4.09
C HIS A 44 15.30 9.60 3.57
N HIS A 45 16.33 9.30 2.77
CA HIS A 45 17.14 10.31 2.11
C HIS A 45 16.30 11.16 1.14
N LEU A 46 15.48 10.52 0.30
CA LEU A 46 14.54 11.20 -0.59
C LEU A 46 13.63 12.16 0.18
N TRP A 47 13.00 11.71 1.26
CA TRP A 47 12.16 12.60 2.07
C TRP A 47 12.96 13.79 2.64
N ARG A 48 14.15 13.53 3.18
CA ARG A 48 14.97 14.54 3.88
C ARG A 48 15.55 15.60 2.94
N THR A 49 16.10 15.20 1.80
CA THR A 49 16.92 16.06 0.91
C THR A 49 16.32 16.28 -0.47
N GLY A 50 15.12 15.73 -0.74
CA GLY A 50 14.61 15.61 -2.11
C GLY A 50 15.35 14.54 -2.92
N GLY A 51 16.26 13.79 -2.29
CA GLY A 51 16.97 12.65 -2.87
C GLY A 51 18.13 13.00 -3.80
N ARG A 52 18.58 14.24 -3.77
CA ARG A 52 19.80 14.68 -4.46
C ARG A 52 21.01 14.24 -3.65
N ASP A 53 21.98 13.60 -4.29
CA ASP A 53 23.20 13.12 -3.64
C ASP A 53 24.20 14.26 -3.43
N GLY A 54 25.04 14.11 -2.40
CA GLY A 54 26.09 15.08 -2.06
C GLY A 54 25.58 16.42 -1.54
N THR A 55 24.27 16.58 -1.31
CA THR A 55 23.70 17.79 -0.72
C THR A 55 23.21 17.53 0.70
N THR A 56 23.42 18.51 1.56
CA THR A 56 22.82 18.60 2.91
C THR A 56 21.57 19.48 2.91
N ALA A 57 21.26 20.14 1.79
CA ALA A 57 20.07 20.98 1.67
C ALA A 57 18.81 20.16 1.91
N MET A 58 17.92 20.71 2.72
CA MET A 58 16.63 20.09 3.03
C MET A 58 15.72 20.12 1.80
N GLY A 59 15.03 19.01 1.56
CA GLY A 59 13.91 18.95 0.63
C GLY A 59 12.62 19.54 1.23
N ILE A 60 11.50 19.36 0.53
CA ILE A 60 10.18 19.85 0.99
C ILE A 60 9.72 19.15 2.28
N ARG A 61 10.17 17.91 2.51
CA ARG A 61 9.84 17.08 3.69
C ARG A 61 8.34 17.05 4.01
N PRO A 62 7.48 16.67 3.06
CA PRO A 62 6.04 16.59 3.33
C PRO A 62 5.78 15.61 4.48
N THR A 63 4.89 15.99 5.39
CA THR A 63 4.37 15.06 6.42
C THR A 63 3.39 14.07 5.80
N HIS A 64 2.70 14.51 4.75
CA HIS A 64 1.68 13.73 4.04
C HIS A 64 1.81 13.91 2.53
N ILE A 65 1.62 12.81 1.80
CA ILE A 65 1.50 12.78 0.36
C ILE A 65 0.04 12.89 -0.01
N ARG A 66 -0.29 13.92 -0.79
CA ARG A 66 -1.65 14.26 -1.20
C ARG A 66 -1.98 13.60 -2.52
N ILE A 67 -3.17 13.01 -2.60
CA ILE A 67 -3.67 12.30 -3.78
C ILE A 67 -5.06 12.84 -4.13
N ARG A 68 -5.29 13.16 -5.40
CA ARG A 68 -6.58 13.65 -5.91
C ARG A 68 -7.67 12.57 -5.86
N ALA A 69 -8.93 12.98 -5.71
CA ALA A 69 -10.07 12.07 -5.60
C ALA A 69 -10.16 11.04 -6.75
N PRO A 70 -10.04 11.44 -8.04
CA PRO A 70 -10.20 10.50 -9.17
C PRO A 70 -9.25 9.32 -9.18
N PHE A 71 -8.12 9.40 -8.44
CA PHE A 71 -7.25 8.25 -8.28
C PHE A 71 -7.95 7.08 -7.56
N VAL A 72 -8.76 7.38 -6.54
CA VAL A 72 -9.37 6.37 -5.65
C VAL A 72 -10.89 6.27 -5.84
N TYR A 73 -11.54 7.38 -6.20
CA TYR A 73 -12.98 7.56 -6.20
C TYR A 73 -13.40 8.37 -7.43
N THR A 74 -14.45 7.93 -8.12
CA THR A 74 -15.12 8.76 -9.12
C THR A 74 -16.62 8.81 -8.85
N ARG A 75 -17.27 9.77 -9.49
CA ARG A 75 -18.72 9.79 -9.56
C ARG A 75 -19.22 8.60 -10.41
N ARG A 76 -20.49 8.24 -10.21
CA ARG A 76 -21.09 7.02 -10.78
C ARG A 76 -21.21 7.05 -12.31
N ASP A 77 -21.29 8.24 -12.88
CA ASP A 77 -21.43 8.58 -14.29
C ASP A 77 -20.09 8.65 -15.05
N ASP A 78 -18.96 8.58 -14.34
CA ASP A 78 -17.65 8.55 -14.98
C ASP A 78 -17.38 7.15 -15.57
N GLU A 79 -17.37 7.05 -16.90
CA GLU A 79 -17.14 5.80 -17.62
C GLU A 79 -15.77 5.18 -17.32
N ARG A 80 -14.72 6.01 -17.19
CA ARG A 80 -13.35 5.55 -16.91
C ARG A 80 -13.25 4.97 -15.51
N GLY A 81 -13.94 5.60 -14.57
CA GLY A 81 -13.87 5.22 -13.17
C GLY A 81 -12.52 5.53 -12.53
N PRO A 82 -12.32 5.12 -11.27
CA PRO A 82 -11.11 5.46 -10.55
C PRO A 82 -9.89 4.69 -11.08
N VAL A 83 -8.72 5.29 -10.92
CA VAL A 83 -7.45 4.73 -11.42
C VAL A 83 -7.01 3.48 -10.64
N VAL A 84 -7.17 3.46 -9.32
CA VAL A 84 -6.66 2.38 -8.46
C VAL A 84 -7.08 0.97 -8.92
N PRO A 85 -8.37 0.68 -9.22
CA PRO A 85 -8.79 -0.62 -9.74
C PRO A 85 -8.07 -1.07 -11.01
N LEU A 86 -7.70 -0.13 -11.90
CA LEU A 86 -7.00 -0.41 -13.16
C LEU A 86 -5.55 -0.85 -12.92
N LEU A 87 -5.00 -0.54 -11.75
CA LEU A 87 -3.63 -0.88 -11.35
C LEU A 87 -3.54 -2.13 -10.46
N LEU A 88 -4.67 -2.76 -10.13
CA LEU A 88 -4.69 -3.95 -9.28
C LEU A 88 -4.19 -5.18 -10.02
N GLN A 89 -3.00 -5.67 -9.65
CA GLN A 89 -2.52 -6.97 -10.08
C GLN A 89 -1.95 -7.78 -8.92
N THR A 90 -2.09 -9.10 -8.95
CA THR A 90 -1.65 -9.99 -7.86
C THR A 90 -0.16 -9.87 -7.56
N GLN A 91 0.67 -9.58 -8.57
CA GLN A 91 2.12 -9.41 -8.46
C GLN A 91 2.62 -8.15 -9.19
N GLY A 92 1.76 -7.15 -9.33
CA GLY A 92 2.05 -5.92 -10.07
C GLY A 92 2.90 -4.92 -9.29
N LEU A 93 3.76 -4.18 -9.98
CA LEU A 93 4.52 -3.06 -9.41
C LEU A 93 3.84 -1.71 -9.70
N GLN A 94 2.79 -1.67 -10.52
CA GLN A 94 2.20 -0.45 -11.09
C GLN A 94 1.66 0.49 -10.02
N LEU A 95 0.76 0.01 -9.14
CA LEU A 95 0.18 0.85 -8.08
C LEU A 95 1.24 1.38 -7.12
N ARG A 96 2.17 0.51 -6.72
CA ARG A 96 3.26 0.85 -5.80
C ARG A 96 4.24 1.84 -6.41
N LEU A 97 4.57 1.68 -7.69
CA LEU A 97 5.42 2.60 -8.44
C LEU A 97 4.73 3.95 -8.65
N GLN A 98 3.44 3.98 -8.99
CA GLN A 98 2.68 5.22 -9.10
C GLN A 98 2.72 6.00 -7.77
N LEU A 99 2.43 5.34 -6.65
CA LEU A 99 2.49 5.98 -5.34
C LEU A 99 3.91 6.45 -4.99
N LEU A 100 4.94 5.68 -5.32
CA LEU A 100 6.33 6.09 -5.14
C LEU A 100 6.67 7.34 -5.96
N MET A 101 6.23 7.43 -7.21
CA MET A 101 6.46 8.61 -8.06
C MET A 101 5.78 9.85 -7.48
N LEU A 102 4.56 9.71 -6.94
CA LEU A 102 3.87 10.81 -6.24
C LEU A 102 4.63 11.25 -4.97
N PHE A 103 5.16 10.29 -4.20
CA PHE A 103 6.00 10.58 -3.03
C PHE A 103 7.29 11.31 -3.43
N ASP A 104 8.01 10.81 -4.44
CA ASP A 104 9.24 11.44 -4.95
C ASP A 104 8.98 12.87 -5.46
N ALA A 105 7.90 13.06 -6.21
CA ALA A 105 7.48 14.37 -6.71
C ALA A 105 7.25 15.37 -5.58
N GLN A 106 6.47 14.98 -4.56
CA GLN A 106 6.11 15.86 -3.43
C GLN A 106 7.25 16.07 -2.42
N CYS A 107 8.29 15.23 -2.43
CA CYS A 107 9.51 15.48 -1.66
C CYS A 107 10.41 16.55 -2.31
N ARG A 108 10.29 16.73 -3.63
CA ARG A 108 11.12 17.64 -4.44
C ARG A 108 10.44 18.96 -4.77
N HIS A 109 9.12 18.95 -4.95
CA HIS A 109 8.37 20.09 -5.48
C HIS A 109 7.27 20.54 -4.53
N GLY A 110 7.04 21.86 -4.50
CA GLY A 110 5.90 22.45 -3.80
C GLY A 110 4.59 22.31 -4.61
N PRO A 111 3.45 22.70 -4.02
CA PRO A 111 2.15 22.73 -4.71
C PRO A 111 2.21 23.45 -6.05
N GLU A 112 1.42 22.96 -7.01
CA GLU A 112 1.19 23.54 -8.35
C GLU A 112 2.45 23.65 -9.23
N THR A 113 3.59 23.16 -8.76
CA THR A 113 4.83 23.13 -9.53
C THR A 113 4.82 21.95 -10.49
N PRO A 114 5.13 22.15 -11.79
CA PRO A 114 5.30 21.07 -12.75
C PRO A 114 6.43 20.12 -12.35
N VAL A 115 6.18 18.82 -12.38
CA VAL A 115 7.14 17.81 -11.94
C VAL A 115 7.86 17.20 -13.13
N ARG A 116 9.19 17.23 -13.08
CA ARG A 116 10.06 16.48 -14.01
C ARG A 116 10.68 15.27 -13.32
N ASN A 117 10.87 14.18 -14.06
CA ASN A 117 11.63 13.01 -13.61
C ASN A 117 13.14 13.30 -13.69
N PRO A 118 13.88 13.29 -12.57
CA PRO A 118 15.32 13.49 -12.58
C PRO A 118 16.10 12.17 -12.51
N ARG A 119 15.41 11.01 -12.50
CA ARG A 119 16.02 9.69 -12.21
C ARG A 119 16.00 8.81 -13.44
N ASN A 120 17.15 8.20 -13.72
CA ASN A 120 17.23 7.03 -14.59
C ASN A 120 16.67 5.79 -13.87
N ILE A 121 16.32 4.74 -14.62
CA ILE A 121 15.92 3.46 -14.00
C ILE A 121 17.10 2.84 -13.26
N VAL A 122 18.25 2.81 -13.92
CA VAL A 122 19.53 2.40 -13.35
C VAL A 122 20.43 3.62 -13.30
N ARG A 123 21.06 3.81 -12.14
CA ARG A 123 21.96 4.93 -11.89
C ARG A 123 23.16 4.91 -12.85
N ARG A 124 23.52 6.10 -13.33
CA ARG A 124 24.75 6.40 -14.06
C ARG A 124 25.77 7.06 -13.13
N ALA A 125 27.05 7.02 -13.50
CA ALA A 125 28.13 7.53 -12.64
C ALA A 125 28.01 9.03 -12.31
N ASP A 126 27.48 9.82 -13.24
CA ASP A 126 27.26 11.26 -13.16
C ASP A 126 25.88 11.66 -12.60
N ASP A 127 25.02 10.67 -12.29
CA ASP A 127 23.69 10.95 -11.78
C ASP A 127 23.73 11.60 -10.39
N ARG A 128 23.01 12.73 -10.28
CA ARG A 128 22.81 13.45 -9.02
C ARG A 128 21.74 12.82 -8.12
N TYR A 129 21.04 11.80 -8.62
CA TYR A 129 19.94 11.14 -7.91
C TYR A 129 20.11 9.63 -8.03
N ALA A 130 19.77 8.91 -6.96
CA ALA A 130 19.62 7.45 -7.02
C ALA A 130 18.63 7.04 -8.13
N GLY A 131 18.92 5.94 -8.83
CA GLY A 131 18.02 5.42 -9.86
C GLY A 131 16.74 4.82 -9.27
N TRP A 132 15.69 4.65 -10.08
CA TRP A 132 14.44 4.03 -9.61
C TRP A 132 14.65 2.63 -9.01
N ARG A 133 15.62 1.86 -9.52
CA ARG A 133 15.98 0.53 -8.99
C ARG A 133 16.42 0.54 -7.53
N GLU A 134 17.02 1.64 -7.06
CA GLU A 134 17.47 1.82 -5.67
C GLU A 134 16.35 2.25 -4.73
N LEU A 135 15.20 2.70 -5.26
CA LEU A 135 14.01 3.09 -4.48
C LEU A 135 12.95 2.00 -4.44
N VAL A 136 13.05 1.01 -5.32
CA VAL A 136 12.06 -0.06 -5.48
C VAL A 136 12.53 -1.33 -4.77
N LEU A 137 11.71 -1.79 -3.83
CA LEU A 137 11.83 -3.11 -3.22
C LEU A 137 10.86 -4.07 -3.93
N SER A 138 11.39 -5.15 -4.52
CA SER A 138 10.59 -6.13 -5.26
C SER A 138 11.04 -7.57 -5.02
N ASP A 139 10.07 -8.49 -4.97
CA ASP A 139 10.30 -9.94 -4.85
C ASP A 139 10.46 -10.58 -6.24
N VAL A 140 11.58 -10.27 -6.89
CA VAL A 140 11.94 -10.91 -8.17
C VAL A 140 12.12 -12.42 -8.00
N ARG A 141 11.56 -13.19 -8.94
CA ARG A 141 11.70 -14.66 -9.00
C ARG A 141 12.38 -15.05 -10.31
N PRO A 142 13.70 -15.29 -10.29
CA PRO A 142 14.39 -15.92 -11.41
C PRO A 142 13.79 -17.32 -11.66
N THR A 143 13.67 -17.71 -12.93
CA THR A 143 13.26 -19.08 -13.27
C THR A 143 14.40 -20.05 -12.91
N LYS A 144 14.09 -21.37 -12.79
CA LYS A 144 15.10 -22.41 -12.47
C LYS A 144 16.36 -22.35 -13.35
N PRO A 145 16.27 -22.12 -14.68
CA PRO A 145 17.46 -21.97 -15.53
C PRO A 145 18.41 -20.84 -15.12
N TYR A 146 17.93 -19.83 -14.41
CA TYR A 146 18.73 -18.72 -13.88
C TYR A 146 19.15 -18.92 -12.42
N GLY A 147 19.01 -20.12 -11.86
CA GLY A 147 19.37 -20.45 -10.48
C GLY A 147 18.24 -20.26 -9.46
N GLY A 148 17.01 -19.92 -9.89
CA GLY A 148 15.87 -19.79 -9.00
C GLY A 148 16.09 -18.75 -7.88
N ASP A 149 15.73 -19.09 -6.64
CA ASP A 149 15.96 -18.23 -5.48
C ASP A 149 17.45 -18.00 -5.19
N SER A 150 18.33 -18.91 -5.65
CA SER A 150 19.79 -18.81 -5.51
C SER A 150 20.46 -18.03 -6.65
N ALA A 151 19.70 -17.42 -7.55
CA ALA A 151 20.28 -16.68 -8.66
C ALA A 151 21.24 -15.57 -8.18
N PRO A 152 22.32 -15.30 -8.94
CA PRO A 152 23.27 -14.24 -8.60
C PRO A 152 22.59 -12.87 -8.45
N PRO A 153 23.10 -11.99 -7.56
CA PRO A 153 22.52 -10.66 -7.33
C PRO A 153 22.34 -9.82 -8.61
N GLY A 154 23.28 -9.90 -9.56
CA GLY A 154 23.18 -9.21 -10.86
C GLY A 154 21.97 -9.62 -11.70
N VAL A 155 21.59 -10.91 -11.68
CA VAL A 155 20.38 -11.41 -12.38
C VAL A 155 19.13 -10.84 -11.72
N LYS A 156 19.07 -10.84 -10.39
CA LYS A 156 17.96 -10.27 -9.62
C LYS A 156 17.82 -8.76 -9.87
N ALA A 157 18.94 -8.04 -9.97
CA ALA A 157 18.96 -6.61 -10.30
C ALA A 157 18.44 -6.34 -11.72
N ALA A 158 18.80 -7.16 -12.70
CA ALA A 158 18.29 -7.07 -14.08
C ALA A 158 16.78 -7.36 -14.15
N LEU A 159 16.28 -8.36 -13.43
CA LEU A 159 14.85 -8.64 -13.33
C LEU A 159 14.07 -7.49 -12.69
N ARG A 160 14.64 -6.81 -11.68
CA ARG A 160 13.99 -5.65 -11.07
C ARG A 160 13.91 -4.48 -12.04
N ARG A 161 14.99 -4.20 -12.78
CA ARG A 161 14.98 -3.21 -13.88
C ARG A 161 13.84 -3.52 -14.85
N ARG A 162 13.71 -4.79 -15.27
CA ARG A 162 12.65 -5.23 -16.17
C ARG A 162 11.25 -5.00 -15.58
N GLN A 163 11.02 -5.35 -14.32
CA GLN A 163 9.74 -5.10 -13.64
C GLN A 163 9.39 -3.60 -13.58
N ILE A 164 10.37 -2.72 -13.37
CA ILE A 164 10.15 -1.27 -13.42
C ILE A 164 9.75 -0.83 -14.83
N THR A 165 10.45 -1.29 -15.88
CA THR A 165 10.09 -0.94 -17.26
C THR A 165 8.71 -1.47 -17.66
N GLU A 166 8.35 -2.68 -17.25
CA GLU A 166 7.03 -3.27 -17.50
C GLU A 166 5.94 -2.52 -16.75
N ALA A 167 6.21 -2.10 -15.50
CA ALA A 167 5.29 -1.27 -14.74
C ALA A 167 5.08 0.10 -15.40
N LEU A 168 6.15 0.77 -15.85
CA LEU A 168 6.05 2.04 -16.59
C LEU A 168 5.26 1.88 -17.89
N ALA A 169 5.49 0.81 -18.65
CA ALA A 169 4.71 0.54 -19.87
C ALA A 169 3.21 0.34 -19.59
N ARG A 170 2.87 -0.27 -18.45
CA ARG A 170 1.48 -0.40 -18.00
C ARG A 170 0.90 0.92 -17.51
N LEU A 171 1.68 1.74 -16.81
CA LEU A 171 1.26 3.09 -16.41
C LEU A 171 1.04 4.01 -17.63
N GLU A 172 1.83 3.84 -18.70
CA GLU A 172 1.62 4.52 -19.99
C GLU A 172 0.27 4.13 -20.61
N GLN A 173 -0.11 2.85 -20.56
CA GLN A 173 -1.43 2.39 -21.04
C GLN A 173 -2.61 2.98 -20.26
N GLN A 174 -2.38 3.41 -19.01
CA GLN A 174 -3.39 4.06 -18.18
C GLN A 174 -3.24 5.59 -18.17
N HIS A 175 -2.37 6.13 -19.02
CA HIS A 175 -2.08 7.56 -19.14
C HIS A 175 -1.63 8.24 -17.83
N LEU A 176 -0.85 7.52 -17.04
CA LEU A 176 -0.25 8.02 -15.80
C LEU A 176 1.21 8.45 -16.00
N VAL A 177 1.83 8.00 -17.09
CA VAL A 177 3.14 8.45 -17.54
C VAL A 177 3.13 8.59 -19.06
N GLN A 178 3.97 9.48 -19.58
CA GLN A 178 4.28 9.57 -21.00
C GLN A 178 5.73 9.14 -21.21
N ILE A 179 5.97 8.20 -22.13
CA ILE A 179 7.31 7.69 -22.43
C ILE A 179 7.72 8.14 -23.83
N PRO A 180 8.72 9.04 -23.96
CA PRO A 180 9.20 9.48 -25.26
C PRO A 180 9.67 8.31 -26.13
N ARG A 181 9.51 8.46 -27.44
CA ARG A 181 9.93 7.47 -28.43
C ARG A 181 11.22 7.91 -29.11
N GLN A 182 12.12 6.96 -29.36
CA GLN A 182 13.29 7.15 -30.22
C GLN A 182 12.85 7.21 -31.69
N PRO A 183 13.69 7.78 -32.59
CA PRO A 183 13.40 7.78 -34.03
C PRO A 183 13.08 6.40 -34.62
N LYS A 184 13.62 5.32 -34.04
CA LYS A 184 13.35 3.92 -34.43
C LYS A 184 12.21 3.25 -33.64
N GLY A 185 11.36 4.02 -32.97
CA GLY A 185 10.18 3.54 -32.22
C GLY A 185 10.44 2.99 -30.81
N GLY A 186 11.71 2.84 -30.40
CA GLY A 186 12.09 2.38 -29.05
C GLY A 186 11.63 3.34 -27.94
N ARG A 187 11.18 2.81 -26.81
CA ARG A 187 10.77 3.61 -25.64
C ARG A 187 11.97 4.11 -24.84
N ARG A 188 12.00 5.40 -24.52
CA ARG A 188 13.01 6.02 -23.64
C ARG A 188 12.54 6.03 -22.19
N TYR A 189 12.61 4.88 -21.56
CA TYR A 189 12.10 4.74 -20.19
C TYR A 189 12.81 5.60 -19.13
N ASP A 190 14.03 6.08 -19.39
CA ASP A 190 14.72 7.00 -18.48
C ASP A 190 14.18 8.45 -18.56
N GLU A 191 13.50 8.79 -19.66
CA GLU A 191 13.01 10.14 -19.97
C GLU A 191 11.49 10.28 -19.79
N PHE A 192 10.86 9.36 -19.05
CA PHE A 192 9.40 9.42 -18.87
C PHE A 192 8.96 10.68 -18.11
N GLN A 193 7.77 11.16 -18.43
CA GLN A 193 7.09 12.25 -17.76
C GLN A 193 5.95 11.70 -16.91
N LEU A 194 5.84 12.18 -15.67
CA LEU A 194 4.74 11.84 -14.78
C LEU A 194 3.52 12.69 -15.14
N LEU A 195 2.39 12.04 -15.39
CA LEU A 195 1.12 12.70 -15.69
C LEU A 195 0.21 12.69 -14.45
N SER A 196 -0.82 13.52 -14.48
CA SER A 196 -1.81 13.62 -13.41
C SER A 196 -2.38 12.26 -13.05
N GLU A 197 -2.45 11.98 -11.75
CA GLU A 197 -3.01 10.75 -11.21
C GLU A 197 -4.53 10.65 -11.36
N THR A 198 -5.15 11.64 -12.02
CA THR A 198 -6.59 11.65 -12.28
C THR A 198 -6.99 10.83 -13.50
N GLY A 199 -6.06 10.45 -14.38
CA GLY A 199 -6.38 9.67 -15.59
C GLY A 199 -7.29 10.40 -16.59
N SER A 200 -7.24 11.74 -16.63
CA SER A 200 -8.00 12.59 -17.59
C SER A 200 -7.63 12.28 -19.05
N SER A 201 -8.53 12.52 -20.02
CA SER A 201 -8.27 12.41 -21.47
C SER A 201 -7.23 13.41 -21.97
N GLU A 202 -7.13 14.54 -21.27
CA GLU A 202 -6.18 15.60 -21.60
C GLU A 202 -4.75 15.23 -21.16
N HIS A 203 -4.61 14.20 -20.33
CA HIS A 203 -3.34 13.68 -19.85
C HIS A 203 -2.38 14.77 -19.32
N PRO A 204 -2.85 15.72 -18.48
CA PRO A 204 -2.03 16.86 -18.09
C PRO A 204 -0.83 16.40 -17.26
N ASP A 205 0.25 17.16 -17.35
CA ASP A 205 1.44 16.97 -16.53
C ASP A 205 1.09 16.91 -15.04
N TYR A 206 1.79 16.05 -14.30
CA TYR A 206 1.60 16.02 -12.86
C TYR A 206 2.11 17.31 -12.21
N THR A 207 1.21 17.96 -11.49
CA THR A 207 1.52 19.00 -10.52
C THR A 207 1.17 18.53 -9.13
N VAL A 208 1.96 18.95 -8.14
CA VAL A 208 1.69 18.63 -6.74
C VAL A 208 0.36 19.26 -6.31
N PRO A 209 -0.60 18.48 -5.80
CA PRO A 209 -1.90 19.03 -5.45
C PRO A 209 -1.84 19.90 -4.19
N THR A 210 -2.49 21.07 -4.26
CA THR A 210 -2.70 21.97 -3.11
C THR A 210 -3.59 21.30 -2.05
N ARG A 211 -4.58 20.51 -2.49
CA ARG A 211 -5.45 19.69 -1.63
C ARG A 211 -5.56 18.28 -2.16
N GLY A 212 -5.44 17.29 -1.27
CA GLY A 212 -5.66 15.87 -1.57
C GLY A 212 -6.97 15.39 -0.97
N ALA A 213 -7.72 14.60 -1.70
CA ALA A 213 -8.88 13.89 -1.15
C ALA A 213 -8.45 12.70 -0.28
N VAL A 214 -7.24 12.17 -0.54
CA VAL A 214 -6.56 11.19 0.29
C VAL A 214 -5.19 11.72 0.65
N THR A 215 -4.79 11.52 1.90
CA THR A 215 -3.44 11.81 2.39
C THR A 215 -2.79 10.54 2.93
N LEU A 216 -1.54 10.28 2.55
CA LEU A 216 -0.72 9.19 3.10
C LEU A 216 0.42 9.78 3.94
N PRO A 217 0.59 9.40 5.21
CA PRO A 217 1.74 9.81 6.02
C PRO A 217 3.04 9.38 5.34
N ARG A 218 4.10 10.19 5.49
CA ARG A 218 5.42 9.86 4.91
C ARG A 218 5.91 8.47 5.32
N GLU A 219 5.53 8.01 6.52
CA GLU A 219 5.90 6.73 7.09
C GLU A 219 5.37 5.54 6.29
N PHE A 220 4.27 5.74 5.54
CA PHE A 220 3.81 4.74 4.58
C PHE A 220 4.89 4.38 3.54
N PHE A 221 5.74 5.36 3.20
CA PHE A 221 6.86 5.18 2.27
C PHE A 221 8.14 4.88 3.02
N THR A 222 8.53 5.71 3.98
CA THR A 222 9.85 5.60 4.64
C THR A 222 9.98 4.36 5.50
N ASN A 223 8.88 3.86 6.08
CA ASN A 223 8.86 2.57 6.80
C ASN A 223 8.47 1.39 5.91
N MET A 224 8.45 1.58 4.59
CA MET A 224 8.28 0.56 3.54
C MET A 224 6.90 -0.13 3.48
N TRP A 225 5.84 0.45 4.05
CA TRP A 225 4.49 -0.12 3.95
C TRP A 225 4.01 -0.24 2.50
N VAL A 226 4.37 0.70 1.63
CA VAL A 226 4.10 0.63 0.19
C VAL A 226 4.65 -0.65 -0.46
N TRP A 227 5.74 -1.22 0.05
CA TRP A 227 6.36 -2.43 -0.50
C TRP A 227 5.85 -3.71 0.17
N VAL A 228 5.45 -3.63 1.44
CA VAL A 228 4.98 -4.79 2.21
C VAL A 228 3.54 -5.15 1.84
N LEU A 229 2.69 -4.15 1.69
CA LEU A 229 1.28 -4.36 1.36
C LEU A 229 1.10 -4.89 -0.07
N SER A 230 0.09 -5.75 -0.25
CA SER A 230 -0.38 -6.12 -1.59
C SER A 230 -1.17 -4.97 -2.24
N ASP A 231 -1.29 -4.97 -3.56
CA ASP A 231 -2.05 -3.92 -4.26
C ASP A 231 -3.52 -3.87 -3.78
N ALA A 232 -4.13 -5.02 -3.46
CA ALA A 232 -5.46 -5.09 -2.87
C ALA A 232 -5.56 -4.49 -1.45
N GLU A 233 -4.52 -4.66 -0.64
CA GLU A 233 -4.41 -4.01 0.68
C GLU A 233 -4.24 -2.51 0.54
N ILE A 234 -3.37 -2.05 -0.37
CA ILE A 234 -3.18 -0.62 -0.65
C ILE A 234 -4.49 0.00 -1.14
N ALA A 235 -5.17 -0.61 -2.10
CA ALA A 235 -6.45 -0.10 -2.60
C ALA A 235 -7.52 -0.02 -1.50
N THR A 236 -7.62 -1.06 -0.67
CA THR A 236 -8.55 -1.05 0.48
C THR A 236 -8.19 0.04 1.48
N TYR A 237 -6.89 0.24 1.75
CA TYR A 237 -6.40 1.27 2.66
C TYR A 237 -6.68 2.68 2.13
N LEU A 238 -6.43 2.93 0.84
CA LEU A 238 -6.74 4.20 0.17
C LEU A 238 -8.24 4.51 0.19
N MET A 239 -9.09 3.52 -0.07
CA MET A 239 -10.55 3.66 0.03
C MET A 239 -10.97 4.05 1.45
N LEU A 240 -10.45 3.36 2.49
CA LEU A 240 -10.76 3.71 3.87
C LEU A 240 -10.29 5.13 4.23
N ARG A 241 -9.10 5.53 3.76
CA ARG A 241 -8.59 6.91 3.96
C ARG A 241 -9.45 7.95 3.27
N PHE A 242 -9.94 7.67 2.07
CA PHE A 242 -10.89 8.54 1.38
C PHE A 242 -12.17 8.70 2.21
N VAL A 243 -12.74 7.61 2.74
CA VAL A 243 -13.95 7.70 3.55
C VAL A 243 -13.70 8.46 4.85
N ARG A 244 -12.54 8.25 5.50
CA ARG A 244 -12.12 9.03 6.68
C ARG A 244 -12.03 10.52 6.37
N SER A 245 -11.42 10.93 5.27
CA SER A 245 -11.26 12.36 4.94
C SER A 245 -12.60 13.07 4.72
N HIS A 246 -13.62 12.35 4.23
CA HIS A 246 -14.97 12.89 4.04
C HIS A 246 -15.85 12.76 5.28
N ARG A 247 -15.46 11.95 6.27
CA ARG A 247 -16.25 11.67 7.49
C ARG A 247 -15.35 11.62 8.74
N PRO A 248 -14.55 12.67 9.03
CA PRO A 248 -13.55 12.63 10.10
C PRO A 248 -14.17 12.39 11.49
N ARG A 249 -15.22 13.14 11.85
CA ARG A 249 -15.93 12.95 13.12
C ARG A 249 -16.47 11.53 13.29
N LYS A 250 -17.01 10.92 12.23
CA LYS A 250 -17.52 9.54 12.30
C LYS A 250 -16.41 8.52 12.42
N HIS A 251 -15.27 8.74 11.76
CA HIS A 251 -14.08 7.91 11.94
C HIS A 251 -13.64 7.92 13.41
N GLU A 252 -13.55 9.09 14.04
CA GLU A 252 -13.15 9.25 15.44
C GLU A 252 -14.16 8.62 16.42
N GLU A 253 -15.44 8.98 16.30
CA GLU A 253 -16.50 8.53 17.23
C GLU A 253 -16.75 7.02 17.13
N SER A 254 -16.92 6.51 15.91
CA SER A 254 -17.54 5.18 15.70
C SER A 254 -16.93 4.40 14.55
N GLY A 255 -15.82 4.88 13.95
CA GLY A 255 -15.23 4.31 12.76
C GLY A 255 -16.09 4.46 11.49
N VAL A 256 -15.45 4.17 10.36
CA VAL A 256 -16.05 4.26 9.02
C VAL A 256 -16.35 2.89 8.46
N PHE A 257 -17.33 2.79 7.57
CA PHE A 257 -17.64 1.57 6.84
C PHE A 257 -17.90 1.87 5.38
N VAL A 258 -17.76 0.85 4.54
CA VAL A 258 -18.10 0.92 3.12
C VAL A 258 -19.06 -0.22 2.80
N THR A 259 -20.25 0.11 2.28
CA THR A 259 -21.22 -0.89 1.84
C THR A 259 -20.76 -1.55 0.54
N SER A 260 -21.30 -2.72 0.19
CA SER A 260 -21.00 -3.35 -1.11
C SER A 260 -21.37 -2.43 -2.28
N GLY A 261 -22.54 -1.79 -2.21
CA GLY A 261 -23.00 -0.84 -3.22
C GLY A 261 -22.01 0.30 -3.45
N TRP A 262 -21.59 1.01 -2.39
CA TRP A 262 -20.59 2.10 -2.54
C TRP A 262 -19.25 1.59 -3.05
N ARG A 263 -18.77 0.46 -2.51
CA ARG A 263 -17.49 -0.14 -2.92
C ARG A 263 -17.46 -0.48 -4.41
N GLU A 264 -18.49 -1.14 -4.91
CA GLU A 264 -18.54 -1.65 -6.29
C GLU A 264 -18.88 -0.55 -7.28
N THR A 265 -19.68 0.44 -6.91
CA THR A 265 -20.08 1.52 -7.83
C THR A 265 -19.10 2.69 -7.86
N LEU A 266 -18.61 3.16 -6.70
CA LEU A 266 -17.84 4.41 -6.60
C LEU A 266 -16.33 4.17 -6.60
N PHE A 267 -15.90 3.05 -6.00
CA PHE A 267 -14.49 2.66 -5.94
C PHE A 267 -14.15 1.57 -6.96
N ARG A 268 -15.15 0.95 -7.59
CA ARG A 268 -15.01 -0.22 -8.48
C ARG A 268 -14.13 -1.33 -7.90
N LEU A 269 -14.19 -1.53 -6.58
CA LEU A 269 -13.43 -2.56 -5.88
C LEU A 269 -14.31 -3.79 -5.63
N HIS A 270 -13.84 -4.95 -6.08
CA HIS A 270 -14.56 -6.21 -5.89
C HIS A 270 -14.53 -6.67 -4.43
N ARG A 271 -15.46 -7.58 -4.09
CA ARG A 271 -15.50 -8.21 -2.75
C ARG A 271 -14.18 -8.90 -2.37
N SER A 272 -13.47 -9.48 -3.34
CA SER A 272 -12.16 -10.12 -3.12
C SER A 272 -11.13 -9.11 -2.61
N THR A 273 -11.04 -7.92 -3.21
CA THR A 273 -10.18 -6.83 -2.75
C THR A 273 -10.54 -6.39 -1.34
N TRP A 274 -11.83 -6.22 -1.05
CA TRP A 274 -12.29 -5.79 0.29
C TRP A 274 -11.91 -6.76 1.41
N ARG A 275 -11.75 -8.06 1.11
CA ARG A 275 -11.28 -9.03 2.12
C ARG A 275 -9.89 -8.68 2.65
N SER A 276 -9.10 -7.88 1.93
CA SER A 276 -7.81 -7.35 2.40
C SER A 276 -7.92 -6.46 3.66
N ALA A 277 -9.11 -5.97 4.02
CA ALA A 277 -9.32 -5.29 5.29
C ALA A 277 -8.97 -6.18 6.50
N ASP A 278 -9.11 -7.51 6.39
CA ASP A 278 -8.66 -8.43 7.45
C ASP A 278 -7.14 -8.42 7.61
N MET A 279 -6.40 -8.39 6.50
CA MET A 279 -4.94 -8.32 6.56
C MET A 279 -4.48 -6.97 7.09
N LEU A 280 -5.09 -5.86 6.67
CA LEU A 280 -4.81 -4.54 7.25
C LEU A 280 -5.06 -4.52 8.76
N TYR A 281 -6.10 -5.22 9.23
CA TYR A 281 -6.38 -5.37 10.65
C TYR A 281 -5.31 -6.16 11.40
N ARG A 282 -4.87 -7.29 10.82
CA ARG A 282 -3.77 -8.11 11.35
C ARG A 282 -2.48 -7.31 11.44
N LEU A 283 -2.19 -6.49 10.42
CA LEU A 283 -1.01 -5.62 10.37
C LEU A 283 -1.14 -4.35 11.23
N ARG A 284 -2.20 -4.24 12.03
CA ARG A 284 -2.49 -3.13 12.95
C ARG A 284 -2.72 -1.77 12.27
N LEU A 285 -2.79 -1.72 10.92
CA LEU A 285 -3.01 -0.49 10.16
C LEU A 285 -4.46 0.01 10.23
N VAL A 286 -5.38 -0.89 10.54
CA VAL A 286 -6.77 -0.57 10.86
C VAL A 286 -7.22 -1.35 12.09
N ASP A 287 -8.17 -0.78 12.81
CA ASP A 287 -8.89 -1.39 13.92
C ASP A 287 -10.29 -1.76 13.45
N LYS A 288 -10.75 -2.96 13.79
CA LYS A 288 -12.15 -3.37 13.63
C LYS A 288 -12.91 -2.97 14.89
N ILE A 289 -14.01 -2.26 14.71
CA ILE A 289 -14.89 -1.93 15.83
C ILE A 289 -15.91 -3.06 16.00
N PRO A 290 -16.08 -3.59 17.22
CA PRO A 290 -17.14 -4.54 17.53
C PRO A 290 -18.52 -3.99 17.12
N ALA A 291 -19.31 -4.82 16.45
CA ALA A 291 -20.67 -4.46 16.04
C ALA A 291 -21.67 -5.40 16.70
N THR A 292 -22.66 -4.85 17.40
CA THR A 292 -23.73 -5.61 18.03
C THR A 292 -24.42 -6.50 16.98
N GLY A 293 -24.62 -7.77 17.31
CA GLY A 293 -25.19 -8.76 16.38
C GLY A 293 -24.21 -9.31 15.34
N ARG A 294 -22.89 -9.13 15.49
CA ARG A 294 -21.88 -9.87 14.73
C ARG A 294 -20.85 -10.52 15.66
N THR A 295 -20.46 -11.75 15.34
CA THR A 295 -19.29 -12.38 15.98
C THR A 295 -18.03 -11.66 15.54
N PHE A 296 -17.24 -11.14 16.48
CA PHE A 296 -16.03 -10.37 16.17
C PHE A 296 -15.04 -11.14 15.28
N ARG A 297 -14.66 -12.35 15.71
CA ARG A 297 -13.69 -13.21 15.02
C ARG A 297 -14.08 -13.56 13.58
N THR A 298 -15.34 -13.94 13.35
CA THR A 298 -15.77 -14.43 12.03
C THR A 298 -16.41 -13.35 11.16
N GLY A 299 -16.79 -12.22 11.76
CA GLY A 299 -17.60 -11.18 11.12
C GLY A 299 -18.98 -11.67 10.70
N LYS A 300 -19.40 -12.89 11.06
CA LYS A 300 -20.74 -13.40 10.76
C LYS A 300 -21.77 -12.62 11.55
N VAL A 301 -22.87 -12.31 10.90
CA VAL A 301 -24.05 -11.78 11.57
C VAL A 301 -24.60 -12.91 12.45
N GLY A 302 -24.97 -12.61 13.69
CA GLY A 302 -25.68 -13.54 14.58
C GLY A 302 -27.01 -13.97 13.97
N ASP A 303 -27.75 -14.86 14.65
CA ASP A 303 -28.98 -15.45 14.12
C ASP A 303 -29.89 -14.39 13.48
N PRO A 304 -30.10 -14.42 12.15
CA PRO A 304 -30.93 -13.44 11.45
C PRO A 304 -32.35 -13.37 11.99
N LYS A 305 -32.86 -14.46 12.59
CA LYS A 305 -34.18 -14.51 13.23
C LYS A 305 -34.27 -13.70 14.52
N LYS A 306 -33.14 -13.45 15.18
CA LYS A 306 -33.04 -12.63 16.41
C LYS A 306 -32.77 -11.15 16.12
N LEU A 307 -32.39 -10.80 14.90
CA LEU A 307 -32.35 -9.41 14.46
C LEU A 307 -33.79 -8.98 14.16
N ALA A 308 -34.27 -7.96 14.89
CA ALA A 308 -35.59 -7.40 14.66
C ALA A 308 -35.80 -7.11 13.17
N LYS A 309 -37.03 -7.33 12.67
CA LYS A 309 -37.38 -7.24 11.24
C LYS A 309 -36.98 -5.89 10.59
N ASP A 310 -36.86 -4.84 11.41
CA ASP A 310 -36.49 -3.47 11.01
C ASP A 310 -35.04 -3.08 11.36
N ALA A 311 -34.26 -3.97 12.00
CA ALA A 311 -32.88 -3.70 12.35
C ALA A 311 -32.01 -3.70 11.08
N ARG A 312 -31.42 -2.54 10.75
CA ARG A 312 -30.41 -2.44 9.70
C ARG A 312 -29.31 -3.47 9.95
N LYS A 313 -28.96 -4.25 8.91
CA LYS A 313 -27.89 -5.26 9.01
C LYS A 313 -26.63 -4.61 9.60
N PRO A 314 -26.10 -5.13 10.73
CA PRO A 314 -24.94 -4.52 11.36
C PRO A 314 -23.77 -4.51 10.38
N VAL A 315 -23.10 -3.38 10.21
CA VAL A 315 -21.95 -3.22 9.30
C VAL A 315 -20.65 -3.28 10.08
N VAL A 316 -19.61 -3.90 9.51
CA VAL A 316 -18.27 -3.86 10.11
C VAL A 316 -17.69 -2.47 9.89
N ARG A 317 -17.25 -1.83 10.97
CA ARG A 317 -16.66 -0.49 10.95
C ARG A 317 -15.16 -0.57 11.26
N TYR A 318 -14.43 0.38 10.73
CA TYR A 318 -12.97 0.44 10.81
C TYR A 318 -12.50 1.82 11.28
N LYS A 319 -11.51 1.83 12.17
CA LYS A 319 -10.66 3.02 12.42
C LYS A 319 -9.31 2.79 11.75
N ILE A 320 -8.81 3.79 11.04
CA ILE A 320 -7.42 3.81 10.58
C ILE A 320 -6.52 4.15 11.76
N ASN A 321 -5.46 3.35 11.95
CA ASN A 321 -4.42 3.59 12.93
C ASN A 321 -3.18 4.11 12.20
N ASP A 322 -2.93 5.42 12.28
CA ASP A 322 -1.78 6.06 11.66
C ASP A 322 -0.47 5.79 12.43
N GLU A 323 -0.56 5.55 13.74
CA GLU A 323 0.61 5.27 14.59
C GLU A 323 1.27 3.94 14.22
N ALA A 324 0.47 2.96 13.79
CA ALA A 324 0.99 1.69 13.29
C ALA A 324 1.94 1.85 12.10
N LEU A 325 1.84 2.95 11.33
CA LEU A 325 2.77 3.24 10.24
C LEU A 325 4.18 3.58 10.73
N GLN A 326 4.34 4.02 11.99
CA GLN A 326 5.65 4.36 12.58
C GLN A 326 6.54 3.12 12.75
N ALA A 327 5.95 1.93 12.82
CA ALA A 327 6.69 0.68 12.89
C ALA A 327 7.30 0.31 11.53
N LYS A 328 8.48 -0.33 11.54
CA LYS A 328 9.10 -0.88 10.33
C LYS A 328 8.21 -1.97 9.72
N ALA A 329 7.75 -1.76 8.49
CA ALA A 329 6.71 -2.60 7.89
C ALA A 329 7.11 -4.07 7.74
N LEU A 330 8.35 -4.35 7.27
CA LEU A 330 8.81 -5.72 7.03
C LEU A 330 8.90 -6.52 8.33
N SER A 331 9.49 -5.94 9.38
CA SER A 331 9.60 -6.59 10.69
C SER A 331 8.22 -6.82 11.30
N THR A 332 7.34 -5.83 11.23
CA THR A 332 5.96 -5.92 11.75
C THR A 332 5.17 -7.00 11.02
N ALA A 333 5.18 -6.98 9.69
CA ALA A 333 4.44 -7.95 8.88
C ALA A 333 4.98 -9.37 9.04
N TRP A 334 6.30 -9.53 9.20
CA TRP A 334 6.90 -10.82 9.51
C TRP A 334 6.41 -11.32 10.88
N GLN A 335 6.64 -10.55 11.94
CA GLN A 335 6.27 -10.89 13.31
C GLN A 335 4.78 -11.26 13.39
N VAL A 336 3.88 -10.43 12.89
CA VAL A 336 2.44 -10.68 12.92
C VAL A 336 2.07 -12.01 12.24
N LEU A 337 2.78 -12.44 11.20
CA LEU A 337 2.41 -13.61 10.41
C LEU A 337 3.12 -14.90 10.81
N THR A 338 4.33 -14.82 11.35
CA THR A 338 5.11 -16.01 11.76
C THR A 338 5.12 -16.21 13.27
N GLU A 339 5.17 -15.12 14.03
CA GLU A 339 5.38 -15.11 15.48
C GLU A 339 4.43 -14.07 16.13
N PRO A 340 3.10 -14.23 16.00
CA PRO A 340 2.14 -13.27 16.56
C PRO A 340 2.29 -13.21 18.07
N THR A 341 2.46 -11.99 18.61
CA THR A 341 2.48 -11.73 20.05
C THR A 341 1.15 -12.13 20.69
N GLU A 342 1.12 -12.27 22.01
CA GLU A 342 -0.13 -12.48 22.73
C GLU A 342 -1.15 -11.36 22.46
N GLN A 343 -0.69 -10.10 22.46
CA GLN A 343 -1.52 -8.96 22.10
C GLN A 343 -2.11 -9.09 20.67
N ASP A 344 -1.35 -9.61 19.70
CA ASP A 344 -1.89 -9.86 18.36
C ASP A 344 -2.98 -10.93 18.34
N ARG A 345 -2.82 -11.98 19.15
CA ARG A 345 -3.80 -13.07 19.27
C ARG A 345 -5.07 -12.56 19.92
N LEU A 346 -4.94 -11.88 21.07
CA LEU A 346 -6.04 -11.25 21.79
C LEU A 346 -6.76 -10.23 20.91
N ARG A 347 -6.02 -9.36 20.22
CA ARG A 347 -6.59 -8.42 19.24
C ARG A 347 -7.39 -9.16 18.17
N ARG A 348 -6.91 -10.27 17.63
CA ARG A 348 -7.66 -11.05 16.62
C ARG A 348 -8.97 -11.64 17.15
N GLU A 349 -8.98 -12.03 18.42
CA GLU A 349 -10.10 -12.73 19.03
C GLU A 349 -11.17 -11.77 19.55
N HIS A 350 -10.76 -10.68 20.19
CA HIS A 350 -11.66 -9.80 20.96
C HIS A 350 -11.65 -8.33 20.54
N GLY A 351 -10.63 -7.88 19.79
CA GLY A 351 -10.54 -6.50 19.32
C GLY A 351 -9.42 -5.68 19.97
N PRO A 352 -9.26 -4.41 19.55
CA PRO A 352 -8.14 -3.55 19.93
C PRO A 352 -8.18 -3.05 21.39
N ASP A 353 -9.37 -2.95 22.00
CA ASP A 353 -9.59 -2.19 23.25
C ASP A 353 -9.74 -3.08 24.52
N ILE A 354 -9.08 -4.24 24.58
CA ILE A 354 -9.16 -5.10 25.78
C ILE A 354 -8.54 -4.42 27.01
N GLY A 355 -7.50 -3.59 26.83
CA GLY A 355 -6.88 -2.85 27.93
C GLY A 355 -7.80 -1.80 28.59
N ASN A 356 -8.90 -1.43 27.93
CA ASN A 356 -9.96 -0.56 28.45
C ASN A 356 -11.30 -1.32 28.58
N MET A 357 -11.32 -2.65 28.45
CA MET A 357 -12.54 -3.42 28.71
C MET A 357 -12.87 -3.34 30.19
N ASP A 358 -14.14 -3.07 30.46
CA ASP A 358 -14.72 -3.21 31.80
C ASP A 358 -14.31 -4.59 32.38
N PRO A 359 -13.71 -4.65 33.58
CA PRO A 359 -13.28 -5.90 34.20
C PRO A 359 -14.37 -6.98 34.24
N LEU A 360 -15.64 -6.57 34.35
CA LEU A 360 -16.78 -7.50 34.35
C LEU A 360 -16.99 -8.16 32.97
N ILE A 361 -16.69 -7.45 31.89
CA ILE A 361 -16.76 -8.00 30.52
C ILE A 361 -15.55 -8.88 30.25
N ALA A 362 -14.35 -8.50 30.72
CA ALA A 362 -13.14 -9.32 30.63
C ALA A 362 -13.31 -10.67 31.33
N SER A 363 -13.88 -10.66 32.54
CA SER A 363 -14.17 -11.87 33.32
C SER A 363 -15.27 -12.73 32.67
N SER A 364 -16.31 -12.12 32.08
CA SER A 364 -17.34 -12.85 31.30
C SER A 364 -16.82 -13.53 30.02
N LEU A 365 -15.67 -13.06 29.50
CA LEU A 365 -14.98 -13.62 28.33
C LEU A 365 -13.86 -14.59 28.73
N GLY A 366 -13.64 -14.85 30.02
CA GLY A 366 -12.61 -15.76 30.53
C GLY A 366 -11.19 -15.23 30.36
N LEU A 367 -10.99 -13.91 30.35
CA LEU A 367 -9.71 -13.24 30.10
C LEU A 367 -8.99 -12.79 31.39
N ASP A 368 -9.36 -13.33 32.55
CA ASP A 368 -8.73 -12.96 33.82
C ASP A 368 -7.27 -13.46 33.89
N ALA A 369 -6.34 -12.53 34.12
CA ALA A 369 -4.92 -12.80 34.27
C ALA A 369 -4.66 -13.59 35.56
N SER A 370 -3.92 -14.69 35.43
CA SER A 370 -3.25 -15.37 36.55
C SER A 370 -1.96 -14.63 36.91
#